data_AF-A0AAJ8K435-F1
#
_entry.id   AF-A0AAJ8K435-F1
#
_cell.length_a   1.000
_cell.length_b   1.000
_cell.length_c   1.000
_cell.angle_alpha   90.00
_cell.angle_beta   90.00
_cell.angle_gamma   90.00
#
_symmetry.space_group_name_H-M   'P 1'
#
loop_
_entity.id
_entity.type
_entity.pdbx_description
1 polymer ?
#
loop_
_entity_poly.entity_id
_entity_poly.type
_entity_poly.pdbx_seq_one_letter_code
_entity_poly.pdbx_strand_id
1 'polypeptide(L)'
;MAPISPKKLKRVYEILAEREYARIHAGQASHTSPEHAFYSVRNSLKHRTDNRYSNILAYDRTAVSVEGKYLNANVVTDGKGGTWIAAQAPPPRAFDTFFRALYSGSAIGKRSDDVLLVQLTGWEERGMLKANPYISAGVGRTGTFIALSSLRRPGQVTRSSPLGPLPPELDQDVVAQTVDTIRECRGMLVQTIEQLELIYEMYV
;
A
#
# COMPACT_ATOMS: atom_id res chain seq x y z
N MET A 1 -14.83 -1.97 -28.89
CA MET A 1 -13.62 -2.76 -29.21
C MET A 1 -14.05 -4.18 -29.58
N ALA A 2 -13.54 -4.75 -30.67
CA ALA A 2 -13.82 -6.14 -31.02
C ALA A 2 -13.15 -7.10 -30.01
N PRO A 3 -13.81 -8.21 -29.62
CA PRO A 3 -13.23 -9.19 -28.70
C PRO A 3 -11.99 -9.86 -29.29
N ILE A 4 -10.99 -10.14 -28.44
CA ILE A 4 -9.75 -10.81 -28.84
C ILE A 4 -10.02 -12.28 -29.16
N SER A 5 -9.48 -12.81 -30.26
CA SER A 5 -9.64 -14.23 -30.58
C SER A 5 -8.82 -15.12 -29.60
N PRO A 6 -9.32 -16.31 -29.22
CA PRO A 6 -8.59 -17.22 -28.33
C PRO A 6 -7.19 -17.59 -28.84
N LYS A 7 -7.03 -17.78 -30.15
CA LYS A 7 -5.72 -18.04 -30.79
C LYS A 7 -4.75 -16.88 -30.59
N LYS A 8 -5.22 -15.64 -30.77
CA LYS A 8 -4.39 -14.44 -30.55
C LYS A 8 -4.03 -14.29 -29.07
N LEU A 9 -5.00 -14.50 -28.17
CA LEU A 9 -4.76 -14.42 -26.72
C LEU A 9 -3.69 -15.42 -26.27
N LYS A 10 -3.80 -16.68 -26.69
CA LYS A 10 -2.81 -17.74 -26.40
C LYS A 10 -1.42 -17.32 -26.89
N ARG A 11 -1.32 -16.88 -28.15
CA ARG A 11 -0.03 -16.48 -28.72
C ARG A 11 0.61 -15.29 -27.99
N VAL A 12 -0.19 -14.31 -27.59
CA VAL A 12 0.31 -13.17 -26.79
C VAL A 12 0.84 -13.65 -25.45
N TYR A 13 0.08 -14.51 -24.75
CA TYR A 13 0.51 -15.04 -23.45
C TYR A 13 1.83 -15.81 -23.56
N GLU A 14 1.98 -16.68 -24.56
CA GLU A 14 3.21 -17.45 -24.79
C GLU A 14 4.43 -16.54 -24.98
N ILE A 15 4.33 -15.53 -25.85
CA ILE A 15 5.43 -14.58 -26.08
C ILE A 15 5.79 -13.82 -24.80
N LEU A 16 4.80 -13.38 -24.02
CA LEU A 16 5.05 -12.67 -22.77
C LEU A 16 5.71 -13.59 -21.72
N ALA A 17 5.28 -14.85 -21.65
CA ALA A 17 5.86 -15.86 -20.77
C ALA A 17 7.32 -16.18 -21.15
N GLU A 18 7.63 -16.33 -22.44
CA GLU A 18 9.00 -16.51 -22.95
C GLU A 18 9.91 -15.33 -22.55
N ARG A 19 9.40 -14.09 -22.71
CA ARG A 19 10.14 -12.89 -22.29
C ARG A 19 10.35 -12.84 -20.78
N GLU A 20 9.34 -13.22 -20.01
CA GLU A 20 9.44 -13.24 -18.55
C GLU A 20 10.45 -14.29 -18.08
N TYR A 21 10.43 -15.48 -18.67
CA TYR A 21 11.43 -16.52 -18.44
C TYR A 21 12.85 -15.99 -18.69
N ALA A 22 13.09 -15.31 -19.82
CA ALA A 22 14.38 -14.75 -20.14
C ALA A 22 14.84 -13.69 -19.12
N ARG A 23 13.94 -12.82 -18.64
CA ARG A 23 14.25 -11.81 -17.60
C ARG A 23 14.64 -12.46 -16.29
N ILE A 24 13.89 -13.48 -15.85
CA ILE A 24 14.17 -14.21 -14.60
C ILE A 24 15.55 -14.86 -14.65
N HIS A 25 15.88 -15.51 -15.77
CA HIS A 25 17.19 -16.17 -15.95
C HIS A 25 18.33 -15.15 -15.98
N ALA A 26 18.16 -14.05 -16.72
CA ALA A 26 19.15 -12.98 -16.76
C ALA A 26 19.38 -12.36 -15.37
N GLY A 27 18.31 -12.07 -14.62
CA GLY A 27 18.38 -11.41 -13.32
C GLY A 27 19.10 -12.22 -12.24
N GLN A 28 19.03 -13.54 -12.32
CA GLN A 28 19.66 -14.47 -11.37
C GLN A 28 20.99 -15.05 -11.86
N ALA A 29 21.44 -14.70 -13.07
CA ALA A 29 22.69 -15.19 -13.63
C ALA A 29 23.91 -14.82 -12.77
N SER A 30 24.88 -15.73 -12.67
CA SER A 30 26.14 -15.48 -11.96
C SER A 30 27.09 -14.57 -12.75
N HIS A 31 27.00 -14.60 -14.08
CA HIS A 31 27.85 -13.81 -14.97
C HIS A 31 27.27 -12.43 -15.21
N THR A 32 28.14 -11.42 -15.29
CA THR A 32 27.75 -10.05 -15.66
C THR A 32 27.50 -9.96 -17.16
N SER A 33 26.25 -9.65 -17.52
CA SER A 33 25.82 -9.24 -18.86
C SER A 33 25.01 -7.94 -18.76
N PRO A 34 24.78 -7.21 -19.87
CA PRO A 34 23.89 -6.05 -19.88
C PRO A 34 22.47 -6.39 -19.37
N GLU A 35 21.93 -7.54 -19.75
CA GLU A 35 20.63 -8.03 -19.28
C GLU A 35 20.67 -8.34 -17.80
N HIS A 36 21.73 -8.98 -17.30
CA HIS A 36 21.90 -9.23 -15.87
C HIS A 36 21.94 -7.92 -15.07
N ALA A 37 22.68 -6.92 -15.55
CA ALA A 37 22.74 -5.61 -14.90
C ALA A 37 21.37 -4.93 -14.86
N PHE A 38 20.56 -5.09 -15.91
CA PHE A 38 19.25 -4.46 -16.02
C PHE A 38 18.15 -5.17 -15.21
N TYR A 39 18.16 -6.50 -15.18
CA TYR A 39 17.16 -7.35 -14.50
C TYR A 39 17.65 -7.89 -13.15
N SER A 40 18.76 -7.38 -12.62
CA SER A 40 19.38 -7.91 -11.39
C SER A 40 18.39 -7.96 -10.23
N VAL A 41 18.50 -9.01 -9.42
CA VAL A 41 17.72 -9.20 -8.17
C VAL A 41 18.64 -9.46 -6.96
N ARG A 42 19.90 -9.03 -7.05
CA ARG A 42 20.93 -9.35 -6.06
C ARG A 42 20.58 -8.78 -4.69
N ASN A 43 19.97 -7.60 -4.63
CA ASN A 43 19.56 -7.01 -3.37
C ASN A 43 18.42 -7.82 -2.73
N SER A 44 17.44 -8.23 -3.54
CA SER A 44 16.33 -9.08 -3.10
C SER A 44 16.82 -10.43 -2.54
N LEU A 45 17.83 -11.03 -3.18
CA LEU A 45 18.45 -12.29 -2.74
C LEU A 45 19.25 -12.18 -1.44
N LYS A 46 19.69 -10.98 -1.05
CA LYS A 46 20.32 -10.71 0.26
C LYS A 46 19.29 -10.57 1.38
N HIS A 47 18.07 -10.14 1.05
CA HIS A 47 16.97 -9.88 1.99
C HIS A 47 15.91 -10.98 1.96
N ARG A 48 16.33 -12.25 1.99
CA ARG A 48 15.42 -13.40 1.82
C ARG A 48 14.28 -13.44 2.85
N THR A 49 14.55 -13.00 4.06
CA THR A 49 13.54 -12.92 5.12
C THR A 49 12.48 -11.87 4.81
N ASP A 50 12.79 -10.80 4.11
CA ASP A 50 11.81 -9.76 3.81
C ASP A 50 10.93 -10.12 2.60
N ASN A 51 11.25 -11.21 1.90
CA ASN A 51 10.46 -11.79 0.82
C ASN A 51 9.48 -12.83 1.39
N ARG A 52 8.19 -12.70 1.09
CA ARG A 52 7.16 -13.69 1.44
C ARG A 52 7.32 -14.98 0.66
N TYR A 53 7.71 -14.85 -0.61
CA TYR A 53 7.93 -15.96 -1.52
C TYR A 53 9.38 -15.95 -2.00
N SER A 54 10.05 -17.10 -1.93
CA SER A 54 11.47 -17.22 -2.32
C SER A 54 11.71 -17.00 -3.81
N ASN A 55 10.68 -17.20 -4.63
CA ASN A 55 10.73 -17.10 -6.08
C ASN A 55 10.10 -15.81 -6.63
N ILE A 56 9.66 -14.89 -5.78
CA ILE A 56 9.14 -13.57 -6.19
C ILE A 56 10.09 -12.51 -5.65
N LEU A 57 10.92 -11.98 -6.53
CA LEU A 57 12.04 -11.10 -6.19
C LEU A 57 11.87 -9.74 -6.86
N ALA A 58 12.25 -8.68 -6.14
CA ALA A 58 12.22 -7.33 -6.69
C ALA A 58 13.45 -7.07 -7.56
N TYR A 59 13.26 -6.44 -8.72
CA TYR A 59 14.39 -5.97 -9.55
C TYR A 59 15.11 -4.81 -8.86
N ASP A 60 16.44 -4.89 -8.77
CA ASP A 60 17.28 -3.91 -8.07
C ASP A 60 17.08 -2.50 -8.63
N ARG A 61 16.96 -2.37 -9.96
CA ARG A 61 16.86 -1.09 -10.67
C ARG A 61 15.68 -0.21 -10.25
N THR A 62 14.57 -0.83 -9.86
CA THR A 62 13.34 -0.10 -9.50
C THR A 62 12.81 -0.50 -8.13
N ALA A 63 13.62 -1.19 -7.33
CA ALA A 63 13.22 -1.65 -6.00
C ALA A 63 12.91 -0.45 -5.10
N VAL A 64 11.88 -0.59 -4.28
CA VAL A 64 11.57 0.40 -3.25
C VAL A 64 12.55 0.23 -2.09
N SER A 65 13.22 1.33 -1.73
CA SER A 65 13.99 1.43 -0.49
C SER A 65 13.45 2.56 0.37
N VAL A 66 13.42 2.33 1.68
CA VAL A 66 12.90 3.29 2.66
C VAL A 66 13.95 3.46 3.73
N GLU A 67 14.58 4.64 3.78
CA GLU A 67 15.65 4.93 4.75
C GLU A 67 16.78 3.87 4.73
N GLY A 68 17.12 3.38 3.53
CA GLY A 68 18.12 2.32 3.34
C GLY A 68 17.63 0.89 3.64
N LYS A 69 16.41 0.71 4.13
CA LYS A 69 15.79 -0.61 4.30
C LYS A 69 15.19 -1.11 2.99
N TYR A 70 15.29 -2.42 2.75
CA TYR A 70 14.70 -3.08 1.58
C TYR A 70 13.21 -3.37 1.81
N LEU A 71 12.42 -3.19 0.76
CA LEU A 71 11.05 -3.69 0.66
C LEU A 71 10.92 -4.49 -0.63
N ASN A 72 10.28 -5.65 -0.58
CA ASN A 72 9.96 -6.41 -1.80
C ASN A 72 8.78 -5.74 -2.52
N ALA A 73 9.13 -4.70 -3.25
CA ALA A 73 8.25 -3.89 -4.08
C ALA A 73 9.07 -3.21 -5.17
N ASN A 74 8.42 -2.91 -6.29
CA ASN A 74 9.02 -2.18 -7.39
C ASN A 74 8.14 -0.99 -7.79
N VAL A 75 8.80 0.12 -8.12
CA VAL A 75 8.14 1.20 -8.87
C VAL A 75 7.86 0.71 -10.28
N VAL A 76 6.61 0.83 -10.70
CA VAL A 76 6.10 0.41 -12.00
C VAL A 76 5.57 1.63 -12.74
N THR A 77 6.21 1.97 -13.85
CA THR A 77 5.73 2.99 -14.77
C THR A 77 4.96 2.34 -15.91
N ASP A 78 3.78 2.83 -16.25
CA ASP A 78 2.97 2.29 -17.36
C ASP A 78 3.42 2.78 -18.75
N GLY A 79 4.42 3.67 -18.79
CA GLY A 79 4.94 4.30 -20.01
C GLY A 79 4.04 5.42 -20.57
N LYS A 80 2.96 5.77 -19.87
CA LYS A 80 1.97 6.80 -20.24
C LYS A 80 1.87 7.92 -19.20
N GLY A 81 2.78 7.94 -18.23
CA GLY A 81 2.82 8.91 -17.13
C GLY A 81 2.25 8.38 -15.82
N GLY A 82 1.64 7.19 -15.81
CA GLY A 82 1.19 6.53 -14.58
C GLY A 82 2.35 5.87 -13.84
N THR A 83 2.43 6.12 -12.54
CA THR A 83 3.42 5.51 -11.63
C THR A 83 2.70 4.76 -10.53
N TRP A 84 3.10 3.51 -10.31
CA TRP A 84 2.50 2.58 -9.37
C TRP A 84 3.60 1.92 -8.53
N ILE A 85 3.21 1.34 -7.40
CA ILE A 85 4.08 0.45 -6.63
C ILE A 85 3.43 -0.92 -6.65
N ALA A 86 4.10 -1.89 -7.25
CA ALA A 86 3.72 -3.29 -7.14
C ALA A 86 4.50 -3.91 -5.99
N ALA A 87 3.80 -4.42 -4.98
CA ALA A 87 4.41 -4.98 -3.78
C ALA A 87 3.77 -6.33 -3.43
N GLN A 88 4.55 -7.22 -2.80
CA GLN A 88 3.95 -8.37 -2.11
C GLN A 88 3.18 -7.90 -0.87
N ALA A 89 2.29 -8.75 -0.34
CA ALA A 89 1.80 -8.57 1.02
C ALA A 89 2.98 -8.70 2.01
N PRO A 90 3.33 -7.67 2.79
CA PRO A 90 4.53 -7.69 3.60
C PRO A 90 4.46 -8.80 4.66
N PRO A 91 5.56 -9.50 4.99
CA PRO A 91 5.65 -10.28 6.22
C PRO A 91 5.65 -9.34 7.43
N PRO A 92 5.32 -9.82 8.65
CA PRO A 92 5.25 -8.97 9.84
C PRO A 92 6.50 -8.12 10.09
N ARG A 93 7.69 -8.68 9.83
CA ARG A 93 8.98 -7.99 9.96
C ARG A 93 9.15 -6.78 9.03
N ALA A 94 8.45 -6.77 7.90
CA ALA A 94 8.53 -5.71 6.88
C ALA A 94 7.36 -4.71 6.99
N PHE A 95 6.49 -4.82 8.01
CA PHE A 95 5.34 -3.93 8.17
C PHE A 95 5.76 -2.46 8.33
N ASP A 96 6.74 -2.17 9.21
CA ASP A 96 7.23 -0.80 9.41
C ASP A 96 7.73 -0.18 8.09
N THR A 97 8.62 -0.90 7.39
CA THR A 97 9.16 -0.47 6.08
C THR A 97 8.04 -0.27 5.06
N PHE A 98 7.06 -1.18 5.00
CA PHE A 98 5.92 -1.09 4.09
C PHE A 98 5.06 0.15 4.37
N PHE A 99 4.67 0.39 5.61
CA PHE A 99 3.85 1.56 5.95
C PHE A 99 4.64 2.86 5.75
N ARG A 100 5.93 2.91 6.11
CA ARG A 100 6.79 4.07 5.82
C ARG A 100 6.88 4.37 4.32
N ALA A 101 6.92 3.34 3.47
CA ALA A 101 6.93 3.52 2.02
C ALA A 101 5.69 4.29 1.52
N LEU A 102 4.53 4.09 2.17
CA LEU A 102 3.26 4.71 1.79
C LEU A 102 3.24 6.22 2.09
N TYR A 103 3.67 6.66 3.28
CA TYR A 103 3.47 8.06 3.71
C TYR A 103 4.71 8.96 3.59
N SER A 104 5.92 8.39 3.49
CA SER A 104 7.16 9.20 3.45
C SER A 104 7.48 9.74 2.05
N GLY A 105 6.87 9.18 1.01
CA GLY A 105 7.28 9.43 -0.39
C GLY A 105 8.56 8.71 -0.80
N SER A 106 9.19 7.93 0.09
CA SER A 106 10.45 7.21 -0.18
C SER A 106 10.36 6.27 -1.39
N ALA A 107 9.17 5.72 -1.65
CA ALA A 107 8.98 4.80 -2.76
C ALA A 107 8.98 5.47 -4.14
N ILE A 108 8.57 6.73 -4.26
CA ILE A 108 8.42 7.43 -5.55
C ILE A 108 9.17 8.78 -5.60
N GLY A 109 9.95 9.11 -4.58
CA GLY A 109 10.70 10.37 -4.47
C GLY A 109 9.84 11.61 -4.24
N LYS A 110 8.53 11.43 -4.02
CA LYS A 110 7.58 12.51 -3.76
C LYS A 110 6.60 12.06 -2.69
N ARG A 111 6.36 12.93 -1.70
CA ARG A 111 5.30 12.74 -0.72
C ARG A 111 3.95 12.98 -1.39
N SER A 112 3.04 12.03 -1.22
CA SER A 112 1.64 12.18 -1.61
C SER A 112 0.81 12.51 -0.38
N ASP A 113 -0.18 13.39 -0.54
CA ASP A 113 -1.15 13.69 0.52
C ASP A 113 -2.11 12.52 0.75
N ASP A 114 -2.39 11.75 -0.31
CA ASP A 114 -3.26 10.59 -0.32
C ASP A 114 -2.53 9.32 -0.76
N VAL A 115 -2.91 8.19 -0.17
CA VAL A 115 -2.39 6.86 -0.51
C VAL A 115 -3.57 5.92 -0.83
N LEU A 116 -3.61 5.41 -2.06
CA LEU A 116 -4.51 4.32 -2.43
C LEU A 116 -3.77 2.99 -2.28
N LEU A 117 -4.17 2.19 -1.29
CA LEU A 117 -3.68 0.82 -1.12
C LEU A 117 -4.74 -0.18 -1.62
N VAL A 118 -4.36 -0.99 -2.60
CA VAL A 118 -5.23 -2.04 -3.18
C VAL A 118 -4.72 -3.42 -2.76
N GLN A 119 -5.49 -4.13 -1.94
CA GLN A 119 -5.24 -5.54 -1.64
C GLN A 119 -6.10 -6.43 -2.54
N LEU A 120 -5.46 -7.29 -3.32
CA LEU A 120 -6.14 -8.18 -4.29
C LEU A 120 -6.25 -9.64 -3.80
N THR A 121 -5.99 -9.89 -2.52
CA THR A 121 -5.98 -11.23 -1.92
C THR A 121 -6.66 -11.22 -0.56
N GLY A 122 -7.21 -12.36 -0.14
CA GLY A 122 -7.61 -12.57 1.25
C GLY A 122 -6.41 -12.69 2.18
N TRP A 123 -6.65 -12.84 3.48
CA TRP A 123 -5.59 -13.23 4.41
C TRP A 123 -5.12 -14.67 4.12
N GLU A 124 -6.07 -15.53 3.76
CA GLU A 124 -5.87 -16.94 3.44
C GLU A 124 -6.66 -17.33 2.19
N GLU A 125 -6.06 -18.15 1.33
CA GLU A 125 -6.71 -18.73 0.17
C GLU A 125 -6.35 -20.22 0.10
N ARG A 126 -7.37 -21.10 0.11
CA ARG A 126 -7.20 -22.56 0.04
C ARG A 126 -6.21 -23.10 1.09
N GLY A 127 -6.29 -22.63 2.33
CA GLY A 127 -5.40 -23.07 3.42
C GLY A 127 -4.02 -22.42 3.44
N MET A 128 -3.70 -21.57 2.45
CA MET A 128 -2.40 -20.89 2.38
C MET A 128 -2.51 -19.44 2.81
N LEU A 129 -1.71 -19.03 3.77
CA LEU A 129 -1.60 -17.63 4.19
C LEU A 129 -1.01 -16.77 3.06
N LYS A 130 -1.82 -15.85 2.51
CA LYS A 130 -1.45 -14.94 1.43
C LYS A 130 -1.02 -13.58 1.94
N ALA A 131 -1.62 -13.11 3.03
CA ALA A 131 -1.28 -11.87 3.69
C ALA A 131 -1.42 -12.02 5.20
N ASN A 132 -0.47 -11.48 5.96
CA ASN A 132 -0.66 -11.29 7.40
C ASN A 132 -1.59 -10.09 7.60
N PRO A 133 -2.47 -10.08 8.62
CA PRO A 133 -3.30 -8.92 8.91
C PRO A 133 -2.45 -7.68 9.22
N TYR A 134 -2.34 -6.77 8.25
CA TYR A 134 -1.62 -5.50 8.43
C TYR A 134 -2.58 -4.31 8.61
N ILE A 135 -3.84 -4.47 8.19
CA ILE A 135 -4.97 -3.60 8.53
C ILE A 135 -5.91 -4.42 9.43
N SER A 136 -6.26 -3.90 10.62
CA SER A 136 -7.19 -4.58 11.56
C SER A 136 -8.65 -4.48 11.06
N ALA A 137 -9.66 -4.61 11.94
CA ALA A 137 -11.10 -4.59 11.65
C ALA A 137 -11.64 -3.37 10.83
N GLY A 138 -10.76 -2.47 10.38
CA GLY A 138 -11.11 -1.34 9.53
C GLY A 138 -11.78 -0.21 10.30
N VAL A 139 -11.56 -0.14 11.61
CA VAL A 139 -12.32 0.72 12.52
C VAL A 139 -11.44 1.55 13.46
N GLY A 140 -10.53 0.94 14.23
CA GLY A 140 -9.61 1.71 15.09
C GLY A 140 -8.60 2.55 14.31
N ARG A 141 -7.48 1.94 13.89
CA ARG A 141 -6.43 2.61 13.10
C ARG A 141 -6.94 3.26 11.81
N THR A 142 -7.92 2.64 11.16
CA THR A 142 -8.56 3.19 9.96
C THR A 142 -9.35 4.45 10.26
N GLY A 143 -10.15 4.46 11.35
CA GLY A 143 -10.86 5.66 11.79
C GLY A 143 -9.90 6.80 12.15
N THR A 144 -8.81 6.49 12.85
CA THR A 144 -7.77 7.46 13.19
C THR A 144 -7.13 8.08 11.95
N PHE A 145 -6.78 7.26 10.95
CA PHE A 145 -6.24 7.77 9.69
C PHE A 145 -7.24 8.67 8.95
N ILE A 146 -8.50 8.24 8.82
CA ILE A 146 -9.54 9.02 8.13
C ILE A 146 -9.77 10.35 8.85
N ALA A 147 -9.82 10.35 10.19
CA ALA A 147 -9.98 11.56 10.98
C ALA A 147 -8.82 12.54 10.73
N LEU A 148 -7.56 12.08 10.88
CA LEU A 148 -6.37 12.90 10.67
C LEU A 148 -6.25 13.44 9.24
N SER A 149 -6.54 12.60 8.24
CA SER A 149 -6.56 13.03 6.83
C SER A 149 -7.65 14.08 6.59
N SER A 150 -8.82 13.91 7.20
CA SER A 150 -9.93 14.86 7.04
C SER A 150 -9.65 16.21 7.68
N LEU A 151 -9.06 16.21 8.89
CA LEU A 151 -8.69 17.42 9.62
C LEU A 151 -7.62 18.28 8.90
N ARG A 152 -6.85 17.68 7.99
CA ARG A 152 -5.85 18.39 7.18
C ARG A 152 -6.42 19.08 5.94
N ARG A 153 -7.68 18.82 5.60
CA ARG A 153 -8.34 19.45 4.44
C ARG A 153 -9.15 20.66 4.90
N PRO A 154 -9.03 21.83 4.25
CA PRO A 154 -9.84 22.99 4.60
C PRO A 154 -11.32 22.73 4.30
N GLY A 155 -12.19 23.01 5.27
CA GLY A 155 -13.64 22.86 5.15
C GLY A 155 -14.32 22.65 6.50
N GLN A 156 -15.64 22.79 6.54
CA GLN A 156 -16.47 22.42 7.69
C GLN A 156 -17.28 21.17 7.38
N VAL A 157 -17.58 20.40 8.41
CA VAL A 157 -18.54 19.31 8.33
C VAL A 157 -19.91 19.90 7.96
N THR A 158 -20.52 19.41 6.89
CA THR A 158 -21.82 19.90 6.39
C THR A 158 -22.97 18.92 6.67
N ARG A 159 -22.70 17.81 7.35
CA ARG A 159 -23.71 16.75 7.57
C ARG A 159 -24.50 16.99 8.84
N SER A 160 -25.83 16.89 8.73
CA SER A 160 -26.75 16.83 9.86
C SER A 160 -26.92 15.39 10.35
N SER A 161 -26.69 15.14 11.64
CA SER A 161 -27.02 13.86 12.28
C SER A 161 -28.50 13.81 12.70
N PRO A 162 -29.21 12.68 12.52
CA PRO A 162 -30.51 12.45 13.14
C PRO A 162 -30.48 12.49 14.68
N LEU A 163 -29.31 12.36 15.31
CA LEU A 163 -29.14 12.46 16.76
C LEU A 163 -29.01 13.92 17.24
N GLY A 164 -29.02 14.90 16.32
CA GLY A 164 -28.79 16.32 16.63
C GLY A 164 -27.32 16.70 16.67
N PRO A 165 -26.99 17.96 17.02
CA PRO A 165 -25.61 18.40 17.15
C PRO A 165 -24.92 17.79 18.38
N LEU A 166 -23.59 17.79 18.39
CA LEU A 166 -22.82 17.50 19.59
C LEU A 166 -23.18 18.49 20.73
N PRO A 167 -22.97 18.11 22.01
CA PRO A 167 -23.20 18.99 23.15
C PRO A 167 -22.46 20.34 23.03
N PRO A 168 -22.97 21.42 23.64
CA PRO A 168 -22.38 22.77 23.55
C PRO A 168 -20.89 22.84 23.92
N GLU A 169 -20.43 21.97 24.82
CA GLU A 169 -19.01 21.87 25.20
C GLU A 169 -18.08 21.33 24.10
N LEU A 170 -18.63 20.66 23.08
CA LEU A 170 -17.91 20.09 21.94
C LEU A 170 -18.30 20.74 20.60
N ASP A 171 -19.14 21.78 20.62
CA ASP A 171 -19.74 22.37 19.42
C ASP A 171 -18.70 23.06 18.51
N GLN A 172 -17.58 23.53 19.06
CA GLN A 172 -16.43 24.08 18.33
C GLN A 172 -15.25 23.10 18.22
N ASP A 173 -15.39 21.88 18.76
CA ASP A 173 -14.33 20.88 18.71
C ASP A 173 -14.34 20.17 17.35
N VAL A 174 -13.47 20.63 16.46
CA VAL A 174 -13.29 20.10 15.12
C VAL A 174 -12.85 18.63 15.09
N VAL A 175 -12.13 18.14 16.11
CA VAL A 175 -11.74 16.73 16.21
C VAL A 175 -12.98 15.89 16.56
N ALA A 176 -13.74 16.31 17.58
CA ALA A 176 -14.97 15.65 17.98
C ALA A 176 -15.99 15.61 16.82
N GLN A 177 -16.21 16.75 16.15
CA GLN A 177 -17.07 16.84 14.96
C GLN A 177 -16.61 15.90 13.85
N THR A 178 -15.30 15.82 13.59
CA THR A 178 -14.75 14.94 12.55
C THR A 178 -14.97 13.47 12.89
N VAL A 179 -14.67 13.06 14.13
CA VAL A 179 -14.84 11.67 14.58
C VAL A 179 -16.32 11.26 14.57
N ASP A 180 -17.20 12.15 15.01
CA ASP A 180 -18.65 11.93 14.96
C ASP A 180 -19.15 11.75 13.51
N THR A 181 -18.72 12.63 12.61
CA THR A 181 -19.07 12.59 11.18
C THR A 181 -18.65 11.29 10.50
N ILE A 182 -17.44 10.79 10.78
CA ILE A 182 -16.99 9.54 10.15
C ILE A 182 -17.73 8.33 10.75
N ARG A 183 -18.17 8.40 12.01
CA ARG A 183 -18.94 7.34 12.68
C ARG A 183 -20.36 7.20 12.13
N GLU A 184 -20.96 8.27 11.57
CA GLU A 184 -22.21 8.20 10.80
C GLU A 184 -22.10 7.28 9.57
N CYS A 185 -20.90 7.10 9.01
CA CYS A 185 -20.67 6.21 7.85
C CYS A 185 -20.35 4.77 8.26
N ARG A 186 -19.68 4.59 9.40
CA ARG A 186 -19.25 3.29 9.91
C ARG A 186 -19.11 3.35 11.42
N GLY A 187 -19.90 2.54 12.12
CA GLY A 187 -19.82 2.44 13.57
C GLY A 187 -18.43 2.02 14.06
N MET A 188 -18.07 2.48 15.26
CA MET A 188 -16.82 2.15 15.96
C MET A 188 -15.52 2.67 15.31
N LEU A 189 -15.57 3.62 14.37
CA LEU A 189 -14.34 4.30 13.94
C LEU A 189 -13.67 5.03 15.13
N VAL A 190 -12.34 4.98 15.25
CA VAL A 190 -11.58 5.49 16.42
C VAL A 190 -12.02 4.77 17.70
N GLN A 191 -11.51 3.56 17.91
CA GLN A 191 -12.06 2.60 18.88
C GLN A 191 -11.61 2.80 20.32
N THR A 192 -10.45 3.42 20.53
CA THR A 192 -9.82 3.53 21.85
C THR A 192 -9.55 4.98 22.21
N ILE A 193 -9.40 5.27 23.50
CA ILE A 193 -9.12 6.63 24.00
C ILE A 193 -7.75 7.09 23.46
N GLU A 194 -6.75 6.22 23.43
CA GLU A 194 -5.41 6.52 22.93
C GLU A 194 -5.41 6.87 21.43
N GLN A 195 -6.33 6.29 20.66
CA GLN A 195 -6.53 6.65 19.25
C GLN A 195 -7.17 8.02 19.08
N LEU A 196 -8.02 8.43 20.01
CA LEU A 196 -8.63 9.75 20.03
C LEU A 196 -7.61 10.80 20.49
N GLU A 197 -6.87 10.53 21.56
CA GLU A 197 -5.74 11.34 22.05
C GLU A 197 -4.73 11.61 20.93
N LEU A 198 -4.31 10.58 20.18
CA LEU A 198 -3.42 10.74 19.05
C LEU A 198 -3.96 11.71 17.97
N ILE A 199 -5.27 11.74 17.76
CA ILE A 199 -5.87 12.67 16.79
C ILE A 199 -5.77 14.11 17.30
N TYR A 200 -6.08 14.34 18.58
CA TYR A 200 -5.94 15.65 19.21
C TYR A 200 -4.48 16.12 19.17
N GLU A 201 -3.52 15.26 19.54
CA GLU A 201 -2.09 15.59 19.54
C GLU A 201 -1.56 15.98 18.15
N MET A 202 -1.99 15.27 17.11
CA MET A 202 -1.49 15.48 15.73
C MET A 202 -2.24 16.58 14.96
N TYR A 203 -3.35 17.08 15.51
CA TYR A 203 -4.13 18.17 14.91
C TYR A 203 -3.61 19.57 15.27
N VAL A 204 -2.96 19.71 16.43
CA VAL A 204 -2.26 20.94 16.84
C VAL A 204 -1.11 21.26 15.87
#